data_AF-A0A0K8P8V6-F1
#
_entry.id   AF-A0A0K8P8V6-F1
#
_cell.length_a   1.000
_cell.length_b   1.000
_cell.length_c   1.000
_cell.angle_alpha   90.00
_cell.angle_beta   90.00
_cell.angle_gamma   90.00
#
_symmetry.space_group_name_H-M   'P 1'
#
loop_
_entity.id
_entity.type
_entity.pdbx_description
1 polymer ?
#
loop_
_entity_poly.entity_id
_entity_poly.type
_entity_poly.pdbx_seq_one_letter_code
_entity_poly.pdbx_strand_id
1 'polypeptide(L)'
;MLQLQPEQLALFSRLARERFLDDEVQRLRQLRPAEAARAKDAALRAFVERALERAGAYDIVGISDVQRFIELTLRLGPAFEDETRWQPVCVLLEETAVSARIRLDRVDALLARQGVP
;
A
#
# COMPACT_ATOMS: atom_id res chain seq x y z
N MET A 1 10.79 12.33 32.46
CA MET A 1 10.40 12.49 31.04
C MET A 1 11.49 11.87 30.19
N LEU A 2 11.16 10.91 29.34
CA LEU A 2 12.10 10.37 28.37
C LEU A 2 12.20 11.38 27.21
N GLN A 3 13.31 12.09 27.06
CA GLN A 3 13.56 12.92 25.87
C GLN A 3 14.27 12.05 24.83
N LEU A 4 13.52 11.61 23.82
CA LEU A 4 14.09 10.88 22.69
C LEU A 4 14.88 11.85 21.79
N GLN A 5 16.13 11.51 21.50
CA GLN A 5 16.95 12.27 20.56
C GLN A 5 16.49 12.02 19.11
N PRO A 6 16.66 12.98 18.18
CA PRO A 6 16.28 12.82 16.77
C PRO A 6 16.87 11.57 16.11
N GLU A 7 18.10 11.20 16.45
CA GLU A 7 18.80 10.02 15.94
C GLU A 7 18.15 8.72 16.43
N GLN A 8 17.68 8.72 17.68
CA GLN A 8 16.95 7.59 18.26
C GLN A 8 15.58 7.45 17.61
N LEU A 9 14.87 8.56 17.37
CA LEU A 9 13.60 8.57 16.67
C LEU A 9 13.75 8.05 15.23
N ALA A 10 14.79 8.49 14.51
CA ALA A 10 15.08 8.01 13.15
C ALA A 10 15.40 6.51 13.12
N LEU A 11 16.14 6.00 14.11
CA LEU A 11 16.41 4.56 14.26
C LEU A 11 15.11 3.79 14.52
N PHE A 12 14.24 4.28 15.41
CA PHE A 12 12.93 3.67 15.65
C PHE A 12 12.04 3.67 14.41
N SER A 13 12.00 4.77 13.65
CA SER A 13 11.27 4.86 12.38
C SER A 13 11.81 3.87 11.36
N ARG A 14 13.14 3.69 11.27
CA ARG A 14 13.75 2.71 10.39
C ARG A 14 13.40 1.28 10.78
N LEU A 15 13.53 0.91 12.06
CA LEU A 15 13.20 -0.42 12.54
C LEU A 15 11.70 -0.73 12.37
N ALA A 16 10.83 0.25 12.64
CA ALA A 16 9.40 0.12 12.41
C ALA A 16 9.08 -0.09 10.92
N ARG A 17 9.75 0.66 10.02
CA ARG A 17 9.63 0.47 8.57
C ARG A 17 10.11 -0.92 8.15
N GLU A 18 11.30 -1.35 8.57
CA GLU A 18 11.84 -2.66 8.22
C GLU A 18 10.90 -3.80 8.66
N ARG A 19 10.39 -3.72 9.90
CA ARG A 19 9.40 -4.66 10.42
C ARG A 19 8.09 -4.65 9.63
N PHE A 20 7.56 -3.46 9.30
CA PHE A 20 6.36 -3.35 8.48
C PHE A 20 6.55 -4.03 7.12
N LEU A 21 7.69 -3.81 6.46
CA LEU A 21 8.00 -4.44 5.18
C LEU A 21 8.05 -5.97 5.30
N ASP A 22 8.67 -6.48 6.37
CA ASP A 22 8.75 -7.93 6.62
C ASP A 22 7.36 -8.54 6.87
N ASP A 23 6.58 -7.93 7.76
CA ASP A 23 5.22 -8.37 8.09
C ASP A 23 4.32 -8.38 6.83
N GLU A 24 4.46 -7.36 5.99
CA GLU A 24 3.66 -7.22 4.78
C GLU A 24 4.06 -8.22 3.69
N VAL A 25 5.35 -8.50 3.52
CA VAL A 25 5.81 -9.57 2.61
C VAL A 25 5.23 -10.92 3.03
N GLN A 26 5.21 -11.23 4.34
CA GLN A 26 4.59 -12.45 4.84
C GLN A 26 3.08 -12.47 4.60
N ARG A 27 2.40 -11.35 4.81
CA ARG A 27 0.97 -11.22 4.55
C ARG A 27 0.62 -11.44 3.08
N LEU A 28 1.39 -10.86 2.15
CA LEU A 28 1.21 -11.07 0.71
C LEU A 28 1.43 -12.53 0.30
N ARG A 29 2.39 -13.22 0.93
CA ARG A 29 2.60 -14.67 0.75
C ARG A 29 1.39 -15.50 1.18
N GLN A 30 0.69 -15.09 2.24
CA GLN A 30 -0.52 -15.77 2.72
C GLN A 30 -1.73 -15.49 1.82
N LEU A 31 -1.89 -14.27 1.33
CA LEU A 31 -3.02 -13.87 0.50
C LEU A 31 -2.93 -14.39 -0.94
N ARG A 32 -1.72 -14.43 -1.51
CA ARG A 32 -1.48 -14.82 -2.91
C ARG A 32 -0.36 -15.86 -3.02
N PRO A 33 -0.53 -17.05 -2.43
CA PRO A 33 0.54 -18.05 -2.35
C PRO A 33 1.07 -18.48 -3.72
N ALA A 34 0.22 -18.55 -4.75
CA ALA A 34 0.64 -18.93 -6.10
C ALA A 34 1.50 -17.87 -6.81
N GLU A 35 1.17 -16.59 -6.62
CA GLU A 35 1.91 -15.45 -7.20
C GLU A 35 3.21 -15.21 -6.40
N ALA A 36 3.13 -15.30 -5.08
CA ALA A 36 4.25 -15.14 -4.18
C ALA A 36 5.27 -16.29 -4.26
N ALA A 37 4.83 -17.53 -4.54
CA ALA A 37 5.75 -18.66 -4.76
C ALA A 37 6.67 -18.48 -5.97
N ARG A 38 6.29 -17.63 -6.93
CA ARG A 38 7.08 -17.32 -8.13
C ARG A 38 8.00 -16.12 -7.92
N ALA A 39 7.71 -15.26 -6.96
CA ALA A 39 8.50 -14.09 -6.65
C ALA A 39 9.56 -14.40 -5.58
N LYS A 40 10.79 -13.91 -5.79
CA LYS A 40 11.81 -13.91 -4.73
C LYS A 40 11.43 -12.89 -3.65
N ASP A 41 11.82 -13.11 -2.40
CA ASP A 41 11.53 -12.19 -1.29
C ASP A 41 12.01 -10.76 -1.58
N ALA A 42 13.16 -10.59 -2.22
CA ALA A 42 13.67 -9.29 -2.63
C ALA A 42 12.71 -8.56 -3.59
N ALA A 43 12.01 -9.29 -4.47
CA ALA A 43 11.06 -8.69 -5.41
C ALA A 43 9.76 -8.28 -4.72
N LEU A 44 9.24 -9.10 -3.80
CA LEU A 44 8.07 -8.76 -2.98
C LEU A 44 8.37 -7.56 -2.07
N ARG A 45 9.55 -7.54 -1.44
CA ARG A 45 9.98 -6.40 -0.62
C ARG A 45 10.05 -5.11 -1.44
N ALA A 46 10.70 -5.14 -2.59
CA ALA A 46 10.80 -3.97 -3.47
C ALA A 46 9.42 -3.52 -3.98
N PHE A 47 8.48 -4.45 -4.18
CA PHE A 47 7.09 -4.13 -4.49
C PHE A 47 6.41 -3.38 -3.35
N VAL A 48 6.49 -3.91 -2.11
CA VAL A 48 5.91 -3.28 -0.93
C VAL A 48 6.52 -1.90 -0.69
N GLU A 49 7.85 -1.75 -0.85
CA GLU A 49 8.53 -0.46 -0.71
C GLU A 49 8.00 0.59 -1.69
N ARG A 50 7.86 0.25 -2.98
CA ARG A 50 7.29 1.15 -3.98
C ARG A 50 5.82 1.48 -3.71
N ALA A 51 5.04 0.51 -3.26
CA ALA A 51 3.64 0.72 -2.93
C ALA A 51 3.49 1.61 -1.68
N LEU A 52 4.38 1.49 -0.70
CA LEU A 52 4.43 2.38 0.47
C LEU A 52 4.77 3.81 0.08
N GLU A 53 5.76 4.01 -0.80
CA GLU A 53 6.12 5.34 -1.30
C GLU A 53 4.96 6.00 -2.06
N ARG A 54 4.24 5.22 -2.89
CA ARG A 54 3.05 5.68 -3.60
C ARG A 54 1.86 5.96 -2.68
N ALA A 55 1.64 5.15 -1.65
CA ALA A 55 0.64 5.43 -0.63
C ALA A 55 0.88 6.80 0.02
N GLY A 56 2.16 7.13 0.29
CA GLY A 56 2.56 8.44 0.79
C GLY A 56 2.21 9.59 -0.17
N ALA A 57 2.32 9.40 -1.48
CA ALA A 57 1.94 10.41 -2.48
C ALA A 57 0.42 10.74 -2.45
N TYR A 58 -0.42 9.80 -2.02
CA TYR A 58 -1.85 10.01 -1.81
C TYR A 58 -2.21 10.41 -0.37
N ASP A 59 -1.25 10.72 0.49
CA ASP A 59 -1.49 10.99 1.92
C ASP A 59 -2.19 9.81 2.64
N ILE A 60 -1.84 8.58 2.24
CA ILE A 60 -2.29 7.35 2.90
C ILE A 60 -1.19 6.91 3.87
N VAL A 61 -1.34 7.30 5.13
CA VAL A 61 -0.30 7.11 6.17
C VAL A 61 -0.70 6.12 7.28
N GLY A 62 -1.99 5.79 7.39
CA GLY A 62 -2.48 4.84 8.40
C GLY A 62 -2.15 3.40 8.02
N ILE A 63 -1.60 2.60 8.96
CA ILE A 63 -1.14 1.22 8.70
C ILE A 63 -2.20 0.39 7.95
N SER A 64 -3.44 0.36 8.43
CA SER A 64 -4.52 -0.41 7.78
C SER A 64 -4.86 0.08 6.38
N ASP A 65 -4.83 1.40 6.15
CA ASP A 65 -5.13 1.99 4.84
C ASP A 65 -3.98 1.76 3.85
N VAL A 66 -2.72 1.82 4.34
CA VAL A 66 -1.53 1.46 3.57
C VAL A 66 -1.59 0.00 3.13
N GLN A 67 -1.94 -0.92 4.03
CA GLN A 67 -2.09 -2.34 3.68
C GLN A 67 -3.16 -2.56 2.61
N ARG A 68 -4.30 -1.89 2.73
CA ARG A 68 -5.35 -1.90 1.69
C ARG A 68 -4.85 -1.34 0.36
N PHE A 69 -4.08 -0.26 0.38
CA PHE A 69 -3.50 0.32 -0.83
C PHE A 69 -2.49 -0.63 -1.50
N ILE A 70 -1.68 -1.35 -0.72
CA ILE A 70 -0.75 -2.36 -1.23
C ILE A 70 -1.50 -3.51 -1.91
N GLU A 71 -2.60 -3.99 -1.30
CA GLU A 71 -3.48 -4.99 -1.94
C GLU A 71 -4.13 -4.47 -3.21
N LEU A 72 -4.60 -3.23 -3.20
CA LEU A 72 -5.17 -2.57 -4.37
C LEU A 72 -4.14 -2.54 -5.51
N THR A 73 -2.90 -2.15 -5.21
CA THR A 73 -1.79 -2.11 -6.18
C THR A 73 -1.47 -3.50 -6.71
N LEU A 74 -1.53 -4.53 -5.85
CA LEU A 74 -1.33 -5.91 -6.28
C LEU A 74 -2.47 -6.37 -7.22
N ARG A 75 -3.71 -6.03 -6.88
CA ARG A 75 -4.92 -6.41 -7.63
C ARG A 75 -4.99 -5.75 -9.00
N LEU A 76 -4.73 -4.44 -9.07
CA LEU A 76 -4.85 -3.66 -10.31
C LEU A 76 -3.57 -3.72 -11.17
N GLY A 77 -2.46 -4.14 -10.56
CA GLY A 77 -1.14 -4.18 -11.18
C GLY A 77 -0.25 -3.03 -10.72
N PRO A 78 1.08 -3.22 -10.66
CA PRO A 78 2.00 -2.22 -10.14
C PRO A 78 2.07 -0.93 -10.97
N ALA A 79 1.56 -0.92 -12.21
CA ALA A 79 1.52 0.24 -13.10
C ALA A 79 0.08 0.77 -13.31
N PHE A 80 -0.86 0.46 -12.41
CA PHE A 80 -2.27 0.78 -12.64
C PHE A 80 -2.54 2.28 -12.89
N GLU A 81 -1.73 3.17 -12.32
CA GLU A 81 -1.84 4.63 -12.50
C GLU A 81 -1.65 5.07 -13.96
N ASP A 82 -0.82 4.35 -14.71
CA ASP A 82 -0.53 4.66 -16.11
C ASP A 82 -1.62 4.13 -17.05
N GLU A 83 -2.50 3.25 -16.56
CA GLU A 83 -3.51 2.59 -17.37
C GLU A 83 -4.81 3.40 -17.39
N THR A 84 -5.25 3.80 -18.59
CA THR A 84 -6.46 4.62 -18.79
C THR A 84 -7.71 4.02 -18.12
N ARG A 85 -7.83 2.69 -18.06
CA ARG A 85 -8.97 2.01 -17.43
C ARG A 85 -9.07 2.25 -15.92
N TRP A 86 -7.96 2.56 -15.24
CA TRP A 86 -7.90 2.78 -13.79
C TRP A 86 -7.84 4.26 -13.41
N GLN A 87 -7.96 5.19 -14.36
CA GLN A 87 -8.03 6.61 -14.07
C GLN A 87 -9.13 6.99 -13.07
N PRO A 88 -10.35 6.40 -13.10
CA PRO A 88 -11.36 6.67 -12.08
C PRO A 88 -10.93 6.28 -10.66
N VAL A 89 -10.04 5.29 -10.50
CA VAL A 89 -9.46 4.93 -9.20
C VAL A 89 -8.50 6.02 -8.73
N CYS A 90 -7.63 6.51 -9.62
CA CYS A 90 -6.66 7.57 -9.32
C CYS A 90 -7.36 8.85 -8.87
N VAL A 91 -8.43 9.26 -9.57
CA VAL A 91 -9.25 10.43 -9.19
C VAL A 91 -9.79 10.33 -7.77
N LEU A 92 -10.26 9.15 -7.35
CA LEU A 92 -10.74 8.93 -5.98
C LEU A 92 -9.60 8.98 -4.96
N LEU A 93 -8.43 8.45 -5.31
CA LEU A 93 -7.25 8.47 -4.46
C LEU A 93 -6.67 9.88 -4.30
N GLU A 94 -6.83 10.76 -5.28
CA GLU A 94 -6.35 12.15 -5.20
C GLU A 94 -7.27 13.09 -4.38
N GLU A 95 -8.45 12.63 -3.95
CA GLU A 95 -9.45 13.45 -3.27
C GLU A 95 -9.09 13.77 -1.81
N THR A 96 -8.15 14.69 -1.60
CA THR A 96 -7.60 15.05 -0.27
C THR A 96 -8.61 15.69 0.69
N ALA A 97 -9.77 16.11 0.20
CA ALA A 97 -10.87 16.61 1.03
C ALA A 97 -11.51 15.53 1.92
N VAL A 98 -11.20 14.24 1.66
CA VAL A 98 -11.79 13.10 2.35
C VAL A 98 -10.70 12.17 2.86
N SER A 99 -10.94 11.50 3.98
CA SER A 99 -9.95 10.60 4.59
C SER A 99 -9.55 9.45 3.65
N ALA A 100 -8.31 8.96 3.81
CA ALA A 100 -7.78 7.80 3.08
C ALA A 100 -8.74 6.60 3.11
N ARG A 101 -9.29 6.29 4.30
CA ARG A 101 -10.27 5.23 4.47
C ARG A 101 -11.48 5.38 3.55
N ILE A 102 -12.12 6.55 3.50
CA ILE A 102 -13.31 6.76 2.67
C ILE A 102 -12.96 6.71 1.19
N ARG A 103 -11.79 7.25 0.79
CA ARG A 103 -11.31 7.13 -0.59
C ARG A 103 -11.16 5.67 -1.00
N LEU A 104 -10.53 4.85 -0.17
CA LEU A 104 -10.37 3.41 -0.41
C LEU A 104 -11.71 2.67 -0.42
N ASP A 105 -12.66 3.01 0.45
CA ASP A 105 -14.02 2.44 0.43
C ASP A 105 -14.76 2.77 -0.89
N ARG A 106 -14.59 3.99 -1.41
CA ARG A 106 -15.15 4.38 -2.72
C ARG A 106 -14.49 3.63 -3.87
N VAL A 107 -13.17 3.41 -3.81
CA VAL A 107 -12.45 2.59 -4.79
C VAL A 107 -12.96 1.15 -4.79
N ASP A 108 -13.12 0.54 -3.62
CA ASP A 108 -13.67 -0.82 -3.53
C ASP A 108 -15.10 -0.90 -4.08
N ALA A 109 -15.95 0.08 -3.77
CA ALA A 109 -17.30 0.16 -4.32
C ALA A 109 -17.30 0.33 -5.85
N LEU A 110 -16.37 1.12 -6.41
CA LEU A 110 -16.20 1.29 -7.85
C LEU A 110 -15.79 -0.03 -8.52
N LEU A 111 -14.79 -0.72 -7.96
CA LEU A 111 -14.26 -1.98 -8.50
C LEU A 111 -15.31 -3.10 -8.45
N ALA A 112 -16.07 -3.18 -7.36
CA ALA A 112 -17.18 -4.12 -7.25
C ALA A 112 -18.25 -3.90 -8.35
N ARG A 113 -18.54 -2.64 -8.70
CA ARG A 113 -19.48 -2.30 -9.79
C ARG A 113 -18.95 -2.65 -11.17
N GLN A 114 -17.63 -2.70 -11.34
CA GLN A 114 -16.97 -3.08 -12.59
C GLN A 114 -16.75 -4.60 -12.70
N GLY A 115 -17.15 -5.38 -11.69
CA GLY A 115 -16.94 -6.83 -11.66
C GLY A 115 -15.47 -7.23 -11.47
N VAL A 116 -14.65 -6.32 -10.95
CA VAL A 116 -13.26 -6.60 -10.60
C VAL A 116 -13.26 -7.25 -9.21
N PRO A 117 -12.74 -8.48 -9.05
CA PRO A 117 -12.81 -9.24 -7.80
C PRO A 117 -12.01 -8.61 -6.66
#